data_AF-V2XUR2-F1
#
_entry.id   AF-V2XUR2-F1
#
_cell.length_a   1.000
_cell.length_b   1.000
_cell.length_c   1.000
_cell.angle_alpha   90.00
_cell.angle_beta   90.00
_cell.angle_gamma   90.00
#
_symmetry.space_group_name_H-M   'P 1'
#
loop_
_entity.id
_entity.type
_entity.pdbx_description
1 polymer ?
#
loop_
_entity_poly.entity_id
_entity_poly.type
_entity_poly.pdbx_seq_one_letter_code
_entity_poly.pdbx_strand_id
1 'polypeptide(L)'
;MPFIDRQGIDPTILIGKVLNRARRSSEHPALTLDFADNTSYQIKVEGYDPKWKGIPKELEMNESFDDILLSNDGFIGLEVIDCAIITLSDKAFERKHSQETDLQWDKRHLGVAFKFAEANPRWHCVWATLTEYDKDMGSCVFRSYDDVYLERLERSPRKHRSPKKKRRDSLQPDI
;
A
#
# COMPACT_ATOMS: atom_id res chain seq x y z
N MET A 1 -7.09 16.01 23.37
CA MET A 1 -6.38 16.52 22.17
C MET A 1 -7.24 16.18 20.97
N PRO A 2 -7.67 17.16 20.16
CA PRO A 2 -8.71 16.90 19.17
C PRO A 2 -8.14 16.09 18.00
N PHE A 3 -8.78 14.96 17.72
CA PHE A 3 -8.67 14.19 16.48
C PHE A 3 -8.81 15.14 15.29
N ILE A 4 -7.78 15.28 14.47
CA ILE A 4 -7.92 15.92 13.16
C ILE A 4 -8.70 14.95 12.27
N ASP A 5 -9.74 15.49 11.65
CA ASP A 5 -10.76 14.82 10.84
C ASP A 5 -10.20 13.89 9.75
N ARG A 6 -10.72 12.65 9.72
CA ARG A 6 -11.09 11.84 8.55
C ARG A 6 -10.31 12.11 7.24
N GLN A 7 -9.14 11.48 7.04
CA GLN A 7 -8.49 11.49 5.71
C GLN A 7 -8.68 10.22 4.88
N GLY A 8 -9.27 9.17 5.48
CA GLY A 8 -9.59 7.93 4.79
C GLY A 8 -10.94 7.95 4.09
N ILE A 9 -11.02 7.39 2.89
CA ILE A 9 -12.28 6.98 2.26
C ILE A 9 -12.67 5.58 2.71
N ASP A 10 -13.96 5.25 2.64
CA ASP A 10 -14.45 3.92 2.93
C ASP A 10 -13.87 2.89 1.93
N PRO A 11 -13.18 1.83 2.38
CA PRO A 11 -12.62 0.79 1.51
C PRO A 11 -13.66 0.00 0.72
N THR A 12 -14.93 -0.04 1.16
CA THR A 12 -15.99 -0.77 0.47
C THR A 12 -16.20 -0.28 -0.97
N ILE A 13 -15.82 0.96 -1.27
CA ILE A 13 -15.88 1.51 -2.64
C ILE A 13 -14.98 0.75 -3.63
N LEU A 14 -14.00 -0.03 -3.15
CA LEU A 14 -13.10 -0.82 -3.97
C LEU A 14 -13.71 -2.16 -4.38
N ILE A 15 -14.78 -2.61 -3.71
CA ILE A 15 -15.46 -3.87 -4.01
C ILE A 15 -16.03 -3.82 -5.44
N GLY A 16 -15.79 -4.89 -6.20
CA GLY A 16 -16.14 -5.02 -7.62
C GLY A 16 -15.15 -4.35 -8.57
N LYS A 17 -14.11 -3.65 -8.08
CA LYS A 17 -13.07 -3.11 -8.95
C LYS A 17 -12.02 -4.16 -9.29
N VAL A 18 -11.54 -4.14 -10.53
CA VAL A 18 -10.44 -5.01 -10.97
C VAL A 18 -9.11 -4.28 -10.80
N LEU A 19 -8.25 -4.81 -9.93
CA LEU A 19 -6.91 -4.32 -9.67
C LEU A 19 -6.01 -4.69 -10.86
N ASN A 20 -5.55 -3.69 -11.59
CA ASN A 20 -4.64 -3.88 -12.71
C ASN A 20 -3.18 -3.84 -12.28
N ARG A 21 -2.85 -2.95 -11.35
CA ARG A 21 -1.47 -2.76 -10.92
C ARG A 21 -1.39 -2.25 -9.50
N ALA A 22 -0.49 -2.81 -8.73
CA ALA A 22 -0.15 -2.33 -7.39
C ALA A 22 1.34 -1.99 -7.34
N ARG A 23 1.69 -0.91 -6.63
CA ARG A 23 3.07 -0.41 -6.56
C ARG A 23 3.38 0.24 -5.23
N ARG A 24 4.39 -0.28 -4.54
CA ARG A 24 5.04 0.43 -3.43
C ARG A 24 5.85 1.61 -3.97
N SER A 25 5.77 2.73 -3.27
CA SER A 25 6.67 3.85 -3.49
C SER A 25 8.05 3.53 -2.90
N SER A 26 9.11 3.94 -3.60
CA SER A 26 10.50 3.81 -3.14
C SER A 26 10.93 4.94 -2.20
N GLU A 27 10.16 6.03 -2.13
CA GLU A 27 10.55 7.26 -1.40
C GLU A 27 9.68 7.56 -0.18
N HIS A 28 8.47 6.99 -0.16
CA HIS A 28 7.41 7.26 0.80
C HIS A 28 6.70 5.96 1.18
N PRO A 29 6.21 5.83 2.42
CA PRO A 29 5.42 4.68 2.85
C PRO A 29 4.00 4.77 2.27
N ALA A 30 3.89 4.49 0.98
CA ALA A 30 2.65 4.54 0.24
C ALA A 30 2.56 3.37 -0.76
N LEU A 31 1.38 2.76 -0.84
CA LEU A 31 1.05 1.72 -1.81
C LEU A 31 -0.01 2.27 -2.76
N THR A 32 0.33 2.37 -4.05
CA THR A 32 -0.60 2.84 -5.08
C THR A 32 -1.28 1.65 -5.77
N LEU A 33 -2.60 1.70 -5.87
CA LEU A 33 -3.47 0.74 -6.52
C LEU A 33 -4.11 1.38 -7.76
N ASP A 34 -3.88 0.80 -8.94
CA ASP A 34 -4.43 1.21 -10.23
C ASP A 34 -5.52 0.22 -10.65
N PHE A 35 -6.74 0.69 -10.89
CA PHE A 35 -7.88 -0.15 -11.26
C PHE A 35 -8.27 -0.03 -12.74
N ALA A 36 -8.99 -1.03 -13.26
CA ALA A 36 -9.40 -1.11 -14.66
C ALA A 36 -10.36 0.01 -15.11
N ASP A 37 -11.10 0.60 -14.18
CA ASP A 37 -11.97 1.76 -14.42
C ASP A 37 -11.19 3.10 -14.50
N ASN A 38 -9.86 3.03 -14.57
CA ASN A 38 -8.94 4.17 -14.55
C ASN A 38 -8.96 4.99 -13.25
N THR A 39 -9.57 4.48 -12.19
CA THR A 39 -9.42 5.07 -10.85
C THR A 39 -8.11 4.60 -10.22
N SER A 40 -7.60 5.40 -9.30
CA SER A 40 -6.38 5.08 -8.56
C SER A 40 -6.56 5.47 -7.12
N TYR A 41 -6.03 4.63 -6.24
CA TYR A 41 -6.10 4.81 -4.80
C TYR A 41 -4.74 4.60 -4.19
N GLN A 42 -4.52 5.18 -3.03
CA GLN A 42 -3.29 5.04 -2.27
C GLN A 42 -3.59 4.62 -0.84
N ILE A 43 -2.87 3.63 -0.35
CA ILE A 43 -2.77 3.35 1.08
C ILE A 43 -1.62 4.19 1.61
N LYS A 44 -1.89 4.99 2.65
CA LYS A 44 -0.95 5.92 3.27
C LYS A 44 -0.90 5.72 4.77
N VAL A 45 0.21 6.14 5.37
CA VAL A 45 0.43 6.07 6.82
C VAL A 45 -0.03 7.36 7.48
N GLU A 46 -0.81 7.24 8.54
CA GLU A 46 -1.27 8.39 9.33
C GLU A 46 -0.09 9.17 9.93
N GLY A 47 -0.20 10.51 9.89
CA GLY A 47 0.82 11.41 10.40
C GLY A 47 2.14 11.42 9.61
N TYR A 48 2.22 10.76 8.45
CA TYR A 48 3.38 10.88 7.57
C TYR A 48 3.30 12.14 6.69
N ASP A 49 4.28 13.03 6.80
CA ASP A 49 4.46 14.17 5.90
C ASP A 49 5.72 13.98 5.03
N PRO A 50 5.60 13.94 3.68
CA PRO A 50 6.74 13.89 2.77
C PRO A 50 7.81 14.97 3.01
N LYS A 51 7.42 16.16 3.50
CA LYS A 51 8.33 17.26 3.83
C LYS A 51 9.06 17.05 5.15
N TRP A 52 8.41 16.38 6.10
CA TRP A 52 8.90 16.14 7.47
C TRP A 52 8.86 14.65 7.79
N LYS A 53 9.72 13.88 7.13
CA LYS A 53 9.67 12.40 7.14
C LYS A 53 9.74 11.76 8.53
N GLY A 54 10.36 12.44 9.51
CA GLY A 54 10.48 11.94 10.88
C GLY A 54 11.24 10.61 10.98
N ILE A 55 10.80 9.73 11.87
CA ILE A 55 11.32 8.36 12.02
C ILE A 55 10.88 7.52 10.82
N PRO A 56 11.73 6.63 10.27
CA PRO A 56 11.36 5.77 9.15
C PRO A 56 10.07 4.99 9.44
N LYS A 57 9.07 5.25 8.59
CA LYS A 57 7.83 4.48 8.51
C LYS A 57 7.86 3.67 7.22
N GLU A 58 7.42 2.44 7.27
CA GLU A 58 7.35 1.52 6.14
C GLU A 58 5.96 0.89 6.08
N LEU A 59 5.52 0.53 4.87
CA LEU A 59 4.34 -0.29 4.70
C LEU A 59 4.77 -1.75 4.62
N GLU A 60 4.20 -2.55 5.50
CA GLU A 60 4.33 -4.00 5.50
C GLU A 60 3.04 -4.64 4.99
N MET A 61 3.15 -5.88 4.55
CA MET A 61 2.00 -6.70 4.15
C MET A 61 2.27 -8.16 4.41
N ASN A 62 1.20 -8.97 4.35
CA ASN A 62 1.35 -10.41 4.43
C ASN A 62 2.00 -10.97 3.15
N GLU A 63 2.76 -12.06 3.30
CA GLU A 63 3.54 -12.69 2.22
C GLU A 63 2.70 -12.95 0.95
N SER A 64 1.45 -13.40 1.13
CA SER A 64 0.54 -13.64 0.01
C SER A 64 0.19 -12.41 -0.82
N PHE A 65 0.32 -11.20 -0.26
CA PHE A 65 0.13 -9.96 -1.01
C PHE A 65 1.42 -9.51 -1.70
N ASP A 66 2.60 -9.80 -1.13
CA ASP A 66 3.86 -9.60 -1.83
C ASP A 66 3.91 -10.43 -3.12
N ASP A 67 3.38 -11.66 -3.12
CA ASP A 67 3.24 -12.48 -4.35
C ASP A 67 2.45 -11.77 -5.46
N ILE A 68 1.37 -11.07 -5.09
CA ILE A 68 0.54 -10.29 -6.02
C ILE A 68 1.29 -9.04 -6.53
N LEU A 69 2.15 -8.44 -5.70
CA LEU A 69 3.01 -7.34 -6.13
C LEU A 69 4.13 -7.81 -7.06
N LEU A 70 4.68 -8.99 -6.81
CA LEU A 70 5.84 -9.56 -7.49
C LEU A 70 5.46 -10.37 -8.74
N SER A 71 4.17 -10.64 -8.99
CA SER A 71 3.69 -11.22 -10.24
C SER A 71 3.95 -10.22 -11.39
N ASN A 72 5.16 -10.32 -11.94
CA ASN A 72 5.89 -9.33 -12.72
C ASN A 72 5.37 -9.06 -14.15
N ASP A 73 4.19 -9.56 -14.53
CA ASP A 73 3.64 -9.36 -15.88
C ASP A 73 2.93 -8.00 -16.04
N GLY A 74 2.99 -7.14 -15.02
CA GLY A 74 2.52 -5.76 -15.05
C GLY A 74 0.99 -5.59 -15.05
N PHE A 75 0.25 -6.70 -15.16
CA PHE A 75 -1.20 -6.76 -15.11
C PHE A 75 -1.65 -7.85 -14.14
N ILE A 76 -2.24 -7.44 -13.00
CA ILE A 76 -2.74 -8.34 -11.95
C ILE A 76 -4.10 -8.93 -12.36
N GLY A 77 -5.05 -8.08 -12.78
CA GLY A 77 -6.34 -8.51 -13.30
C GLY A 77 -7.27 -9.15 -12.26
N LEU A 78 -7.06 -8.91 -10.98
CA LEU A 78 -7.84 -9.51 -9.90
C LEU A 78 -8.96 -8.58 -9.42
N GLU A 79 -10.19 -9.07 -9.38
CA GLU A 79 -11.32 -8.35 -8.80
C GLU A 79 -11.25 -8.34 -7.28
N VAL A 80 -11.48 -7.18 -6.67
CA VAL A 80 -11.66 -7.04 -5.22
C VAL A 80 -13.07 -7.50 -4.88
N ILE A 81 -13.20 -8.62 -4.16
CA ILE A 81 -14.49 -9.13 -3.71
C ILE A 81 -14.86 -8.64 -2.32
N ASP A 82 -13.86 -8.23 -1.52
CA ASP A 82 -14.09 -7.64 -0.20
C ASP A 82 -12.93 -6.69 0.15
N CYS A 83 -13.23 -5.63 0.90
CA CYS A 83 -12.22 -4.67 1.34
C CYS A 83 -12.67 -3.93 2.60
N ALA A 84 -11.80 -3.89 3.60
CA ALA A 84 -12.13 -3.34 4.91
C ALA A 84 -10.92 -2.66 5.58
N ILE A 85 -11.21 -1.71 6.47
CA ILE A 85 -10.26 -1.28 7.49
C ILE A 85 -10.36 -2.28 8.63
N ILE A 86 -9.23 -2.84 9.03
CA ILE A 86 -9.14 -3.84 10.10
C ILE A 86 -8.32 -3.28 11.26
N THR A 87 -8.59 -3.75 12.47
CA THR A 87 -7.72 -3.49 13.62
C THR A 87 -6.79 -4.69 13.81
N LEU A 88 -5.49 -4.43 13.73
CA LEU A 88 -4.43 -5.38 14.03
C LEU A 88 -4.00 -5.20 15.49
N SER A 89 -3.56 -6.28 16.13
CA SER A 89 -3.08 -6.28 17.51
C SER A 89 -1.73 -6.98 17.57
N ASP A 90 -0.68 -6.22 17.81
CA ASP A 90 0.68 -6.72 17.97
C ASP A 90 1.00 -6.91 19.43
N LYS A 91 1.57 -8.07 19.74
CA LYS A 91 1.90 -8.48 21.10
C LYS A 91 3.38 -8.78 21.20
N ALA A 92 4.09 -8.03 22.04
CA ALA A 92 5.46 -8.37 22.43
C ALA A 92 5.42 -9.19 23.72
N PHE A 93 6.10 -10.34 23.72
CA PHE A 93 6.28 -11.17 24.92
C PHE A 93 7.75 -11.12 25.33
N GLU A 94 8.02 -10.77 26.59
CA GLU A 94 9.36 -10.87 27.14
C GLU A 94 9.71 -12.35 27.37
N ARG A 95 10.78 -12.83 26.74
CA ARG A 95 11.11 -14.27 26.71
C ARG A 95 12.03 -14.74 27.83
N LYS A 96 12.29 -13.94 28.88
CA LYS A 96 13.26 -14.30 29.92
C LYS A 96 12.71 -14.16 31.34
N HIS A 97 12.48 -15.31 31.96
CA HIS A 97 12.54 -15.58 33.40
C HIS A 97 11.90 -14.55 34.34
N SER A 98 10.65 -14.79 34.75
CA SER A 98 10.30 -15.00 36.16
C SER A 98 8.80 -15.27 36.26
N GLN A 99 8.43 -16.10 37.22
CA GLN A 99 7.05 -16.16 37.69
C GLN A 99 6.66 -14.75 38.15
N GLU A 100 5.44 -14.33 37.82
CA GLU A 100 4.79 -13.05 38.13
C GLU A 100 4.78 -12.01 37.01
N THR A 101 3.56 -11.80 36.50
CA THR A 101 3.08 -10.77 35.57
C THR A 101 3.65 -10.81 34.15
N ASP A 102 2.89 -11.46 33.26
CA ASP A 102 2.90 -11.18 31.82
C ASP A 102 2.66 -9.68 31.60
N LEU A 103 3.72 -8.88 31.52
CA LEU A 103 3.64 -7.50 31.05
C LEU A 103 3.38 -7.54 29.55
N GLN A 104 2.10 -7.71 29.21
CA GLN A 104 1.60 -7.80 27.85
C GLN A 104 1.58 -6.40 27.23
N TRP A 105 2.53 -6.13 26.33
CA TRP A 105 2.50 -4.94 25.49
C TRP A 105 1.66 -5.23 24.26
N ASP A 106 0.37 -4.88 24.34
CA ASP A 106 -0.56 -4.90 23.20
C ASP A 106 -0.58 -3.54 22.53
N LYS A 107 -0.13 -3.45 21.28
CA LYS A 107 -0.39 -2.29 20.42
C LYS A 107 -1.47 -2.61 19.42
N ARG A 108 -2.54 -1.81 19.41
CA ARG A 108 -3.58 -1.87 18.37
C ARG A 108 -3.33 -0.79 17.35
N HIS A 109 -3.50 -1.13 16.07
CA HIS A 109 -3.36 -0.19 14.97
C HIS A 109 -4.25 -0.60 13.80
N LEU A 110 -4.51 0.33 12.87
CA LEU A 110 -5.35 0.10 11.71
C LEU A 110 -4.53 -0.41 10.53
N GLY A 111 -5.10 -1.39 9.84
CA GLY A 111 -4.65 -1.95 8.57
C GLY A 111 -5.72 -1.81 7.48
N VAL A 112 -5.33 -1.93 6.22
CA VAL A 112 -6.27 -2.14 5.10
C VAL A 112 -6.20 -3.61 4.68
N ALA A 113 -7.34 -4.27 4.59
CA ALA A 113 -7.44 -5.65 4.14
C ALA A 113 -8.21 -5.75 2.82
N PHE A 114 -7.74 -6.61 1.93
CA PHE A 114 -8.34 -6.92 0.63
C PHE A 114 -8.62 -8.41 0.54
N LYS A 115 -9.68 -8.76 -0.17
CA LYS A 115 -9.92 -10.12 -0.62
C LYS A 115 -10.13 -10.09 -2.12
N PHE A 116 -9.38 -10.92 -2.84
CA PHE A 116 -9.44 -10.98 -4.29
C PHE A 116 -10.20 -12.21 -4.79
N ALA A 117 -10.73 -12.14 -6.00
CA ALA A 117 -11.35 -13.26 -6.73
C ALA A 117 -10.31 -14.28 -7.23
N GLU A 118 -9.40 -14.73 -6.35
CA GLU A 118 -8.43 -15.79 -6.63
C GLU A 118 -9.09 -17.18 -6.59
N ALA A 119 -8.36 -18.22 -7.03
CA ALA A 119 -8.83 -19.60 -6.92
C ALA A 119 -9.10 -20.04 -5.46
N ASN A 120 -8.35 -19.48 -4.50
CA ASN A 120 -8.58 -19.66 -3.07
C ASN A 120 -8.59 -18.30 -2.36
N PRO A 121 -9.74 -17.61 -2.31
CA PRO A 121 -9.84 -16.24 -1.80
C PRO A 121 -9.43 -16.12 -0.32
N ARG A 122 -8.42 -15.29 -0.06
CA ARG A 122 -7.88 -15.03 1.29
C ARG A 122 -7.72 -13.52 1.54
N TRP A 123 -7.52 -13.16 2.80
CA TRP A 123 -7.26 -11.78 3.16
C TRP A 123 -5.80 -11.38 2.91
N HIS A 124 -5.63 -10.22 2.31
CA HIS A 124 -4.36 -9.55 2.04
C HIS A 124 -4.33 -8.26 2.84
N CYS A 125 -3.45 -8.17 3.82
CA CYS A 125 -3.42 -7.08 4.78
C CYS A 125 -2.21 -6.19 4.50
N VAL A 126 -2.42 -4.88 4.60
CA VAL A 126 -1.38 -3.85 4.52
C VAL A 126 -1.45 -3.02 5.80
N TRP A 127 -0.31 -2.82 6.45
CA TRP A 127 -0.18 -2.04 7.68
C TRP A 127 1.09 -1.21 7.68
N ALA A 128 1.23 -0.31 8.65
CA ALA A 128 2.41 0.52 8.80
C ALA A 128 3.25 0.11 10.00
N THR A 129 4.55 0.03 9.78
CA THR A 129 5.53 -0.14 10.86
C THR A 129 6.46 1.06 10.89
N LEU A 130 6.89 1.37 12.10
CA LEU A 130 7.90 2.37 12.39
C LEU A 130 9.05 1.62 13.03
N THR A 131 10.23 1.69 12.43
CA THR A 131 11.39 0.95 12.92
C THR A 131 12.60 1.88 13.02
N GLU A 132 13.29 1.81 14.15
CA GLU A 132 14.57 2.46 14.38
C GLU A 132 15.65 1.40 14.53
N TYR A 133 16.75 1.60 13.82
CA TYR A 133 17.92 0.73 13.85
C TYR A 133 19.09 1.49 14.47
N ASP A 134 19.84 0.81 15.33
CA ASP A 134 21.16 1.28 15.77
C ASP A 134 22.06 1.41 14.54
N LYS A 135 22.64 2.59 14.33
CA LYS A 135 23.46 2.88 13.15
C LYS A 135 24.81 2.16 13.18
N ASP A 136 25.32 1.87 14.37
CA ASP A 136 26.63 1.26 14.57
C ASP A 136 26.52 -0.27 14.55
N MET A 137 25.46 -0.82 15.14
CA MET A 137 25.25 -2.28 15.22
C MET A 137 24.31 -2.85 14.15
N GLY A 138 23.53 -2.01 13.45
CA GLY A 138 22.53 -2.43 12.47
C GLY A 138 21.32 -3.17 13.08
N SER A 139 21.26 -3.32 14.40
CA SER A 139 20.18 -4.00 15.10
C SER A 139 18.97 -3.10 15.29
N CYS A 140 17.76 -3.64 15.13
CA CYS A 140 16.51 -2.94 15.46
C CYS A 140 16.49 -2.62 16.96
N VAL A 141 16.41 -1.35 17.32
CA VAL A 141 16.34 -0.87 18.72
C VAL A 141 14.93 -0.50 19.14
N PHE A 142 14.07 -0.13 18.19
CA PHE A 142 12.68 0.22 18.45
C PHE A 142 11.81 -0.18 17.27
N ARG A 143 10.66 -0.79 17.57
CA ARG A 143 9.63 -1.06 16.58
C ARG A 143 8.27 -0.66 17.13
N SER A 144 7.49 0.02 16.31
CA SER A 144 6.13 0.44 16.60
C SER A 144 5.27 0.31 15.35
N TYR A 145 3.97 0.53 15.51
CA TYR A 145 2.99 0.41 14.45
C TYR A 145 2.19 1.71 14.32
N ASP A 146 1.82 2.09 13.10
CA ASP A 146 0.97 3.25 12.85
C ASP A 146 -0.28 2.84 12.08
N ASP A 147 -1.30 3.69 12.15
CA ASP A 147 -2.54 3.49 11.42
C ASP A 147 -2.33 3.80 9.93
N VAL A 148 -2.99 3.02 9.07
CA VAL A 148 -3.09 3.32 7.64
C VAL A 148 -4.50 3.71 7.24
N TYR A 149 -4.58 4.51 6.17
CA TYR A 149 -5.83 4.94 5.57
C TYR A 149 -5.78 4.83 4.05
N LEU A 150 -6.97 4.75 3.45
CA LEU A 150 -7.15 4.71 2.00
C LEU A 150 -7.50 6.11 1.48
N GLU A 151 -6.83 6.57 0.44
CA GLU A 151 -7.08 7.86 -0.20
C GLU A 151 -7.30 7.68 -1.70
N ARG A 152 -8.19 8.48 -2.30
CA ARG A 152 -8.36 8.51 -3.76
C ARG A 152 -7.27 9.40 -4.36
N LEU A 153 -6.52 8.85 -5.31
CA LEU A 153 -5.52 9.60 -6.05
C LEU A 153 -6.16 10.25 -7.28
N GLU A 154 -6.38 11.56 -7.24
CA GLU A 154 -6.81 12.30 -8.42
C GLU A 154 -5.67 12.39 -9.44
N ARG A 155 -5.81 11.62 -10.53
CA ARG A 155 -4.90 11.73 -11.67
C ARG A 155 -5.42 12.78 -12.62
N SER A 156 -4.56 13.75 -12.97
CA SER A 156 -4.85 14.63 -14.09
C SER A 156 -5.03 13.78 -15.37
N PRO A 157 -5.99 14.11 -16.24
CA PRO A 157 -6.20 13.37 -17.47
C PRO A 157 -4.88 13.31 -18.25
N ARG A 158 -4.36 12.10 -18.50
CA ARG A 158 -3.16 11.94 -19.32
C ARG A 158 -3.45 12.57 -20.68
N LYS A 159 -2.73 13.63 -21.04
CA LYS A 159 -2.79 14.22 -22.39
C LYS A 159 -2.59 13.10 -23.40
N HIS A 160 -3.62 12.80 -24.18
CA HIS A 160 -3.54 11.86 -25.29
C HIS A 160 -2.40 12.33 -26.20
N ARG A 161 -1.31 11.55 -26.27
CA ARG A 161 -0.26 11.82 -27.25
C ARG A 161 -0.86 11.53 -28.62
N SER A 162 -1.15 12.58 -29.39
CA SER A 162 -1.62 12.45 -30.77
C SER A 162 -0.61 11.60 -31.56
N PRO A 163 -1.07 10.64 -32.39
CA PRO A 163 -0.16 9.85 -33.22
C PRO A 163 0.59 10.79 -34.16
N LYS A 164 1.94 10.77 -34.11
CA LYS A 164 2.75 11.46 -35.12
C LYS A 164 2.42 10.86 -36.49
N LYS A 165 1.74 11.64 -37.33
CA LYS A 165 1.43 11.33 -38.73
C LYS A 165 2.75 11.03 -39.45
N LYS A 166 2.99 9.77 -39.82
CA LYS A 166 4.11 9.39 -40.69
C LYS A 166 3.94 10.15 -42.01
N ARG A 167 4.86 11.07 -42.34
CA ARG A 167 4.95 11.65 -43.69
C ARG A 167 5.25 10.48 -44.64
N ARG A 168 4.36 10.25 -45.61
CA ARG A 168 4.66 9.43 -46.77
C ARG A 168 5.55 10.28 -47.67
N ASP A 169 6.83 9.95 -47.75
CA ASP A 169 7.65 10.44 -48.86
C ASP A 169 7.20 9.69 -50.11
N SER A 170 6.60 10.44 -51.02
CA SER A 170 6.26 10.02 -52.36
C SER A 170 7.55 9.85 -53.17
N LEU A 171 7.85 8.61 -53.56
CA LEU A 171 8.72 8.32 -54.69
C LEU A 171 8.12 8.96 -55.95
N GLN A 172 8.86 9.88 -56.58
CA GLN A 172 8.62 10.28 -57.96
C GLN A 172 9.21 9.24 -58.92
N PRO A 173 8.60 9.02 -60.10
CA PRO A 173 9.17 8.18 -61.14
C PRO A 173 10.10 9.02 -62.03
N ASP A 174 11.29 8.50 -62.31
CA ASP A 174 12.12 9.00 -63.41
C ASP A 174 11.81 8.19 -64.68
N ILE A 175 11.61 8.94 -65.76
CA ILE A 175 11.44 8.49 -67.16
C ILE A 175 12.81 8.21 -67.75
#